data_AF-A0A363TSI6-F1
#
_entry.id   AF-A0A363TSI6-F1
#
_cell.length_a   1.000
_cell.length_b   1.000
_cell.length_c   1.000
_cell.angle_alpha   90.00
_cell.angle_beta   90.00
_cell.angle_gamma   90.00
#
_symmetry.space_group_name_H-M   'P 1'
#
loop_
_entity.id
_entity.type
_entity.pdbx_description
1 polymer ?
#
loop_
_entity_poly.entity_id
_entity_poly.type
_entity_poly.pdbx_seq_one_letter_code
_entity_poly.pdbx_strand_id
1 'polypeptide(L)'
;MAEHERERSSVARLDRTPPPEQQLPYRIELWDQAGENVERTLARALNAPLARAIFKAVLAEHPARRITIRNGTRIVADSRDGAERG
;
A
#
# COMPACT_ATOMS: atom_id res chain seq x y z
N MET A 1 21.69 -26.95 -39.28
CA MET A 1 22.12 -26.13 -38.13
C MET A 1 21.31 -24.84 -38.20
N ALA A 2 20.09 -24.84 -37.68
CA ALA A 2 19.73 -24.18 -36.42
C ALA A 2 19.43 -22.67 -36.59
N GLU A 3 18.22 -22.35 -37.05
CA GLU A 3 17.57 -21.07 -36.75
C GLU A 3 16.18 -21.38 -36.20
N HIS A 4 16.13 -21.68 -34.90
CA HIS A 4 14.89 -21.57 -34.15
C HIS A 4 14.75 -20.10 -33.78
N GLU A 5 13.94 -19.40 -34.57
CA GLU A 5 13.34 -18.11 -34.23
C GLU A 5 12.65 -18.27 -32.87
N ARG A 6 13.38 -17.92 -31.80
CA ARG A 6 12.80 -17.78 -30.47
C ARG A 6 11.99 -16.50 -30.51
N GLU A 7 10.76 -16.68 -30.92
CA GLU A 7 9.59 -15.85 -30.68
C GLU A 7 9.81 -15.09 -29.37
N ARG A 8 10.32 -13.86 -29.49
CA ARG A 8 10.34 -12.94 -28.38
C ARG A 8 8.88 -12.67 -28.13
N SER A 9 8.30 -13.40 -27.18
CA SER A 9 7.04 -13.08 -26.54
C SER A 9 7.18 -11.68 -25.96
N SER A 10 7.03 -10.69 -26.83
CA SER A 10 6.77 -9.32 -26.51
C SER A 10 5.35 -9.35 -25.97
N VAL A 11 5.27 -9.71 -24.69
CA VAL A 11 4.16 -9.27 -23.85
C VAL A 11 4.22 -7.76 -23.88
N ALA A 12 3.63 -7.20 -24.94
CA ALA A 12 3.21 -5.82 -25.01
C ALA A 12 2.50 -5.61 -23.69
N ARG A 13 3.15 -4.86 -22.80
CA ARG A 13 2.60 -4.46 -21.53
C ARG A 13 1.42 -3.59 -21.90
N LEU A 14 0.27 -4.23 -22.07
CA LEU A 14 -0.99 -3.54 -22.20
C LEU A 14 -1.02 -2.58 -21.03
N ASP A 15 -1.12 -1.30 -21.37
CA ASP A 15 -1.45 -0.22 -20.46
C ASP A 15 -2.82 -0.54 -19.87
N ARG A 16 -2.83 -1.48 -18.91
CA ARG A 16 -4.04 -1.93 -18.25
C ARG A 16 -4.09 -1.15 -16.98
N THR A 17 -4.45 0.12 -17.10
CA THR A 17 -5.01 0.82 -15.95
C THR A 17 -6.16 -0.06 -15.46
N PRO A 18 -6.04 -0.67 -14.26
CA PRO A 18 -7.09 -1.55 -13.77
C PRO A 18 -8.37 -0.72 -13.67
N PRO A 19 -9.54 -1.30 -14.02
CA PRO A 19 -10.79 -0.59 -13.93
C PRO A 19 -10.96 -0.05 -12.50
N PRO A 20 -11.69 1.07 -12.29
CA PRO A 20 -11.78 1.75 -10.99
C PRO A 20 -12.15 0.83 -9.82
N GLU A 21 -12.96 -0.19 -10.09
CA GLU A 21 -13.38 -1.23 -9.14
C GLU A 21 -12.25 -2.19 -8.70
N GLN A 22 -11.17 -2.29 -9.47
CA GLN A 22 -9.97 -3.07 -9.17
C GLN A 22 -8.84 -2.21 -8.58
N GLN A 23 -9.05 -0.89 -8.45
CA GLN A 23 -8.07 -0.03 -7.80
C GLN A 23 -8.16 -0.18 -6.28
N LEU A 24 -7.00 -0.39 -5.65
CA LEU A 24 -6.85 -0.34 -4.21
C LEU A 24 -6.09 0.95 -3.85
N PRO A 25 -6.79 2.10 -3.81
CA PRO A 25 -6.16 3.40 -3.66
C PRO A 25 -5.62 3.62 -2.25
N TYR A 26 -6.18 2.95 -1.25
CA TYR A 26 -5.72 3.02 0.13
C TYR A 26 -4.55 2.07 0.32
N ARG A 27 -3.46 2.56 0.90
CA ARG A 27 -2.26 1.80 1.26
C ARG A 27 -2.03 1.95 2.75
N ILE A 28 -1.81 0.83 3.42
CA ILE A 28 -1.43 0.76 4.82
C ILE A 28 0.09 0.56 4.83
N GLU A 29 0.80 1.60 5.25
CA GLU A 29 2.25 1.70 5.15
C GLU A 29 2.87 1.59 6.55
N LEU A 30 3.85 0.69 6.68
CA LEU A 30 4.72 0.56 7.84
C LEU A 30 5.95 1.40 7.61
N TRP A 31 6.29 2.23 8.59
CA TRP A 31 7.50 3.03 8.56
C TRP A 31 8.64 2.33 9.28
N ASP A 32 9.86 2.75 8.95
CA ASP A 32 11.06 2.35 9.67
C ASP A 32 10.98 2.72 11.16
N GLN A 33 11.96 2.27 11.94
CA GLN A 33 11.96 2.52 13.39
C GLN A 33 12.08 4.01 13.74
N ALA A 34 12.73 4.81 12.90
CA ALA A 34 12.81 6.27 13.04
C ALA A 34 11.47 6.95 12.66
N GLY A 35 10.63 6.27 11.89
CA GLY A 35 9.43 6.79 11.25
C GLY A 35 9.72 7.88 10.24
N GLU A 36 10.88 7.83 9.59
CA GLU A 36 11.33 8.81 8.59
C GLU A 36 11.01 8.34 7.17
N ASN A 37 11.07 7.04 6.92
CA ASN A 37 10.76 6.45 5.63
C ASN A 37 9.73 5.34 5.73
N VAL A 38 8.95 5.16 4.67
CA VAL A 38 8.11 3.98 4.51
C VAL A 38 9.02 2.79 4.26
N GLU A 39 9.03 1.85 5.20
CA GLU A 39 9.80 0.60 5.09
C GLU A 39 9.11 -0.34 4.10
N ARG A 40 7.78 -0.51 4.23
CA ARG A 40 6.98 -1.34 3.32
C ARG A 40 5.48 -1.05 3.38
N THR A 41 4.76 -1.43 2.33
CA THR A 41 3.28 -1.49 2.37
C THR A 41 2.84 -2.84 2.93
N LEU A 42 2.06 -2.82 4.01
CA LEU A 42 1.52 -4.03 4.64
C LEU A 42 0.26 -4.52 3.94
N ALA A 43 -0.60 -3.60 3.51
CA ALA A 43 -1.87 -3.94 2.88
C ALA A 43 -2.39 -2.81 1.99
N ARG A 44 -3.36 -3.14 1.13
CA ARG A 44 -4.09 -2.17 0.32
C ARG A 44 -5.59 -2.42 0.43
N ALA A 45 -6.39 -1.38 0.32
CA ALA A 45 -7.84 -1.46 0.44
C ALA A 45 -8.57 -0.62 -0.62
N LEU A 46 -9.79 -1.05 -0.95
CA LEU A 46 -10.68 -0.38 -1.89
C LEU A 46 -11.26 0.92 -1.30
N ASN A 47 -11.62 0.91 -0.02
CA ASN A 47 -12.33 2.01 0.63
C ASN A 47 -11.76 2.32 2.03
N ALA A 48 -12.10 3.50 2.54
CA ALA A 48 -11.60 3.97 3.83
C ALA A 48 -12.03 3.11 5.04
N PRO A 49 -13.28 2.60 5.14
CA PRO A 49 -13.68 1.72 6.25
C PRO A 49 -12.83 0.45 6.34
N LEU A 50 -12.57 -0.22 5.20
CA LEU A 50 -11.74 -1.41 5.15
C LEU A 50 -10.28 -1.07 5.50
N ALA A 51 -9.76 0.03 4.96
CA ALA A 51 -8.42 0.51 5.30
C ALA A 51 -8.26 0.77 6.81
N ARG A 52 -9.28 1.35 7.46
CA ARG A 52 -9.29 1.60 8.91
C ARG A 52 -9.36 0.32 9.73
N ALA A 53 -10.11 -0.69 9.27
CA ALA A 53 -10.16 -1.99 9.93
C ALA A 53 -8.79 -2.68 9.91
N ILE A 54 -8.15 -2.71 8.74
CA ILE A 54 -6.80 -3.26 8.57
C ILE A 54 -5.79 -2.47 9.41
N PHE A 55 -5.86 -1.14 9.39
CA PHE A 55 -4.99 -0.28 10.20
C PHE A 55 -5.07 -0.61 11.69
N LYS A 56 -6.27 -0.81 12.25
CA LYS A 56 -6.43 -1.19 13.66
C LYS A 56 -5.81 -2.56 13.98
N ALA A 57 -5.97 -3.55 13.09
CA ALA A 57 -5.34 -4.86 13.27
C ALA A 57 -3.81 -4.74 13.25
N VAL A 58 -3.28 -4.00 12.28
CA VAL A 58 -1.84 -3.73 12.13
C VAL A 58 -1.26 -2.99 13.33
N LEU A 59 -1.98 -2.03 13.92
CA LEU A 59 -1.54 -1.34 15.14
C LEU A 59 -1.36 -2.31 16.32
N ALA A 60 -2.24 -3.30 16.45
CA ALA A 60 -2.13 -4.31 17.50
C ALA A 60 -0.93 -5.24 17.27
N GLU A 61 -0.60 -5.54 16.01
CA GLU A 61 0.55 -6.36 15.63
C GLU A 61 1.90 -5.61 15.73
N HIS A 62 1.89 -4.29 15.56
CA HIS A 62 3.08 -3.45 15.51
C HIS A 62 2.99 -2.20 16.40
N PRO A 63 2.87 -2.35 17.74
CA PRO A 63 2.62 -1.22 18.65
C PRO A 63 3.78 -0.21 18.72
N ALA A 64 5.02 -0.65 18.46
CA ALA A 64 6.20 0.22 18.51
C ALA A 64 6.55 0.88 17.16
N ARG A 65 5.75 0.66 16.12
CA ARG A 65 6.05 1.14 14.76
C ARG A 65 5.05 2.18 14.32
N ARG A 66 5.52 3.19 13.58
CA ARG A 66 4.62 4.14 12.92
C ARG A 66 3.92 3.44 11.75
N ILE A 67 2.60 3.50 11.76
CA ILE A 67 1.72 3.02 10.71
C ILE A 67 0.93 4.22 10.16
N THR A 68 0.75 4.27 8.85
CA THR A 68 -0.11 5.28 8.21
C THR A 68 -1.05 4.66 7.20
N ILE A 69 -2.24 5.23 7.05
CA ILE A 69 -3.11 5.00 5.89
C ILE A 69 -2.88 6.13 4.90
N ARG A 70 -2.50 5.80 3.66
CA ARG A 70 -2.33 6.77 2.58
C ARG A 70 -3.30 6.50 1.44
N ASN A 71 -3.90 7.54 0.90
CA ASN A 71 -4.69 7.50 -0.34
C ASN A 71 -4.05 8.47 -1.34
N GLY A 72 -3.32 7.92 -2.33
CA GLY A 72 -2.52 8.71 -3.25
C GLY A 72 -1.46 9.54 -2.52
N THR A 73 -1.60 10.86 -2.54
CA THR A 73 -0.71 11.81 -1.86
C THR A 73 -1.16 12.20 -0.45
N ARG A 74 -2.37 11.80 -0.04
CA ARG A 74 -2.96 12.21 1.23
C ARG A 74 -2.80 11.14 2.31
N ILE A 75 -2.28 11.52 3.47
CA ILE A 75 -2.36 10.69 4.69
C ILE A 75 -3.77 10.84 5.26
N VAL A 76 -4.45 9.71 5.43
CA VAL A 76 -5.83 9.59 5.93
C VAL A 76 -5.85 9.32 7.44
N ALA A 77 -4.84 8.59 7.93
CA ALA A 77 -4.62 8.34 9.35
C ALA A 77 -3.13 8.10 9.59
N ASP A 78 -2.66 8.55 10.75
CA ASP A 78 -1.30 8.29 11.23
C ASP A 78 -1.38 7.85 12.69
N SER A 79 -0.71 6.76 13.00
CA SER A 79 -0.52 6.27 14.37
C SER A 79 0.13 7.29 15.31
N ARG A 80 0.96 8.20 14.79
CA ARG A 80 1.62 9.26 15.58
C ARG A 80 0.70 10.45 15.88
N ASP A 81 -0.28 10.70 15.01
CA ASP A 81 -1.21 11.84 15.13
C ASP A 81 -2.35 11.55 16.13
N GLY A 82 -2.48 10.29 16.58
CA GLY A 82 -3.46 9.89 17.59
C GLY A 82 -3.15 10.31 19.03
N ALA A 83 -2.07 11.06 19.28
CA ALA A 83 -1.63 11.44 20.63
C ALA A 83 -2.24 12.74 21.17
N GLU A 84 -2.93 13.55 20.36
CA GLU A 84 -3.46 14.85 20.83
C GLU A 84 -4.87 15.12 20.32
N ARG A 85 -5.89 14.73 21.10
CA ARG A 85 -7.13 15.48 21.43
C ARG A 85 -7.98 14.64 22.40
N GLY A 86 -7.64 14.71 23.69
CA GLY A 86 -8.40 14.16 24.81
C GLY A 86 -7.95 14.83 26.10
#